data_AF-A0A3C0QHG2-F1
#
_entry.id   AF-A0A3C0QHG2-F1
#
_cell.length_a   1.000
_cell.length_b   1.000
_cell.length_c   1.000
_cell.angle_alpha   90.00
_cell.angle_beta   90.00
_cell.angle_gamma   90.00
#
_symmetry.space_group_name_H-M   'P 1'
#
loop_
_entity.id
_entity.type
_entity.pdbx_description
1 polymer ?
#
loop_
_entity_poly.entity_id
_entity_poly.type
_entity_poly.pdbx_seq_one_letter_code
_entity_poly.pdbx_strand_id
1 'polypeptide(L)' 'SHAMGQSDLVTPMSRAAIAVGADGLIVETHNEPEKALCDGQQSLNPREMTELLKQVKAIASVIGKEVR' A
#
# COMPACT_ATOMS: atom_id res chain seq x y z
N SER A 1 -2.55 -4.01 4.45
CA SER A 1 -2.54 -5.44 4.07
C SER A 1 -3.52 -6.26 4.90
N HIS A 2 -3.25 -6.52 6.19
CA HIS A 2 -4.13 -7.31 7.08
C HIS A 2 -5.63 -6.99 7.01
N ALA A 3 -6.01 -5.72 6.93
CA ALA A 3 -7.42 -5.33 6.89
C ALA A 3 -8.19 -5.90 5.69
N MET A 4 -7.51 -6.19 4.57
CA MET A 4 -8.12 -6.71 3.34
C MET A 4 -7.79 -8.17 3.07
N GLY A 5 -6.66 -8.68 3.59
CA GLY A 5 -6.24 -10.07 3.36
C GLY A 5 -5.86 -10.42 1.92
N GLN A 6 -5.92 -9.45 1.00
CA GLN A 6 -5.74 -9.66 -0.44
C GLN A 6 -4.96 -8.51 -1.07
N SER A 7 -3.92 -8.84 -1.83
CA SER A 7 -2.94 -7.88 -2.38
C SER A 7 -3.57 -6.89 -3.38
N ASP A 8 -4.52 -7.32 -4.20
CA ASP A 8 -5.23 -6.47 -5.18
C ASP A 8 -6.07 -5.36 -4.52
N LEU A 9 -6.51 -5.56 -3.28
CA LEU A 9 -7.22 -4.56 -2.48
C LEU A 9 -6.29 -3.60 -1.74
N VAL A 10 -5.01 -3.93 -1.56
CA VAL A 10 -4.06 -3.08 -0.80
C VAL A 10 -3.91 -1.71 -1.45
N THR A 11 -3.74 -1.66 -2.78
CA THR A 11 -3.56 -0.39 -3.50
C THR A 11 -4.79 0.52 -3.45
N PRO A 12 -6.00 0.09 -3.87
CA PRO A 12 -7.17 0.96 -3.81
C PRO A 12 -7.51 1.41 -2.38
N MET A 13 -7.33 0.55 -1.38
CA MET A 13 -7.62 0.90 0.01
C MET A 13 -6.59 1.85 0.60
N SER A 14 -5.32 1.72 0.24
CA SER A 14 -4.27 2.68 0.63
C SER A 14 -4.54 4.08 0.05
N ARG A 15 -4.98 4.16 -1.21
CA ARG A 15 -5.40 5.42 -1.82
C ARG A 15 -6.58 6.04 -1.07
N ALA A 16 -7.60 5.24 -0.75
CA ALA A 16 -8.77 5.70 -0.01
C ALA A 16 -8.39 6.21 1.40
N ALA A 17 -7.53 5.48 2.10
CA ALA A 17 -7.05 5.86 3.43
C ALA A 17 -6.31 7.21 3.42
N ILE A 18 -5.43 7.43 2.45
CA ILE A 18 -4.76 8.74 2.32
C ILE A 18 -5.76 9.82 1.93
N ALA A 19 -6.65 9.56 0.98
CA ALA A 19 -7.65 10.54 0.53
C ALA A 19 -8.61 10.99 1.66
N VAL A 20 -8.98 10.10 2.57
CA VAL A 20 -9.82 10.44 3.74
C VAL A 20 -9.02 11.14 4.86
N GLY A 21 -7.70 11.25 4.73
CA GLY A 21 -6.85 12.01 5.63
C GLY A 21 -6.07 11.19 6.64
N ALA A 22 -5.81 9.89 6.39
CA ALA A 22 -4.89 9.12 7.24
C ALA A 22 -3.47 9.74 7.25
N ASP A 23 -2.76 9.61 8.36
CA ASP A 23 -1.41 10.16 8.53
C ASP A 23 -0.30 9.22 8.04
N GLY A 24 -0.62 7.94 7.86
CA GLY A 24 0.34 6.95 7.40
C GLY A 24 -0.33 5.65 6.98
N LEU A 25 0.49 4.77 6.41
CA LEU A 25 0.10 3.44 5.98
C LEU A 25 1.13 2.44 6.49
N ILE A 26 0.65 1.28 6.94
CA ILE A 26 1.48 0.09 7.16
C ILE A 26 1.11 -0.94 6.09
N VAL A 27 2.10 -1.31 5.27
CA VAL A 27 1.92 -2.17 4.11
C VAL A 27 2.98 -3.26 4.16
N GLU A 28 2.53 -4.50 4.06
CA GLU A 28 3.42 -5.66 3.99
C GLU A 28 3.96 -5.85 2.57
N THR A 29 5.23 -6.22 2.49
CA THR A 29 5.94 -6.43 1.24
C THR A 29 6.81 -7.69 1.34
N HIS A 30 6.91 -8.43 0.24
CA HIS A 30 7.80 -9.58 0.12
C HIS A 30 8.36 -9.64 -1.31
N ASN A 31 9.63 -10.03 -1.47
CA ASN A 31 10.26 -10.09 -2.80
C ASN A 31 9.58 -11.11 -3.72
N GLU A 32 9.12 -12.22 -3.15
CA GLU A 32 8.42 -13.32 -3.83
C GLU A 32 7.19 -13.70 -2.99
N PRO A 33 6.07 -12.95 -3.04
CA PRO A 33 4.90 -13.15 -2.16
C PRO A 33 4.38 -14.59 -2.14
N GLU A 34 4.47 -15.30 -3.27
CA GLU A 34 4.09 -16.70 -3.43
C GLU A 34 4.96 -17.69 -2.64
N LYS A 35 6.16 -17.27 -2.20
CA LYS A 35 7.09 -18.06 -1.38
C LYS A 35 7.13 -17.59 0.08
N ALA A 36 6.33 -16.60 0.45
CA ALA A 36 6.32 -16.08 1.81
C ALA A 36 5.84 -17.15 2.80
N LEU A 37 6.53 -17.31 3.93
CA LEU A 37 6.15 -18.26 4.99
C LEU A 37 4.84 -17.88 5.69
N CYS A 38 4.49 -16.59 5.65
CA CYS A 38 3.27 -16.02 6.21
C CYS A 38 2.85 -14.83 5.35
N ASP A 39 1.55 -14.55 5.30
CA ASP A 39 0.98 -13.32 4.73
C ASP A 39 1.32 -13.02 3.26
N GLY A 40 1.67 -14.05 2.47
CA GLY A 40 1.95 -13.92 1.05
C GLY A 40 0.79 -13.37 0.23
N GLN A 41 -0.44 -13.80 0.51
CA GLN A 41 -1.65 -13.40 -0.24
C GLN A 41 -1.95 -11.89 -0.15
N GLN A 42 -1.49 -11.21 0.90
CA GLN A 42 -1.72 -9.79 1.15
C GLN A 42 -0.47 -8.92 1.01
N SER A 43 0.66 -9.55 0.74
CA SER A 43 1.95 -8.87 0.53
C SER A 43 2.05 -8.35 -0.90
N LEU A 44 2.51 -7.11 -1.04
CA LEU A 44 2.90 -6.57 -2.34
C LEU A 44 4.32 -7.01 -2.69
N ASN A 45 4.62 -7.12 -3.98
CA ASN A 45 6.01 -7.21 -4.43
C ASN A 45 6.67 -5.82 -4.52
N PRO A 46 8.01 -5.71 -4.66
CA PRO A 46 8.71 -4.43 -4.69
C PRO A 46 8.25 -3.48 -5.81
N ARG A 47 7.83 -4.02 -6.96
CA ARG A 47 7.32 -3.22 -8.07
C ARG A 47 5.96 -2.62 -7.72
N GLU A 48 5.05 -3.42 -7.18
CA GLU A 48 3.74 -2.97 -6.72
C GLU A 48 3.86 -1.94 -5.60
N MET A 49 4.77 -2.14 -4.65
CA MET A 49 5.05 -1.18 -3.59
C MET A 49 5.55 0.16 -4.15
N THR A 50 6.42 0.12 -5.17
CA THR A 50 6.90 1.34 -5.85
C THR A 50 5.75 2.09 -6.53
N GLU A 51 4.85 1.37 -7.20
CA GLU A 51 3.68 1.98 -7.83
C GLU A 51 2.68 2.53 -6.81
N LEU A 52 2.48 1.84 -5.69
CA LEU A 52 1.69 2.33 -4.56
C LEU A 52 2.24 3.66 -4.02
N LEU A 53 3.54 3.74 -3.77
CA LEU A 53 4.18 4.96 -3.26
C LEU A 53 4.02 6.15 -4.21
N LYS A 54 4.13 5.95 -5.53
CA LYS A 54 3.86 7.00 -6.52
C LYS A 54 2.43 7.53 -6.42
N GLN A 55 1.46 6.64 -6.33
CA GLN A 55 0.04 7.00 -6.27
C GLN A 55 -0.31 7.69 -4.95
N VAL A 56 0.21 7.18 -3.84
CA VAL A 56 0.03 7.78 -2.50
C VAL A 56 0.64 9.18 -2.44
N LYS A 57 1.85 9.38 -2.99
CA LYS A 57 2.48 10.71 -3.11
C LYS A 57 1.62 11.69 -3.89
N ALA A 58 1.02 11.24 -5.01
CA ALA A 58 0.16 12.08 -5.83
C ALA A 58 -1.15 12.47 -5.12
N ILE A 59 -1.76 11.59 -4.33
CA ILE A 59 -2.99 11.91 -3.58
C ILE A 59 -2.67 12.81 -2.38
N ALA A 60 -1.61 12.48 -1.63
CA ALA A 60 -1.21 13.24 -0.46
C ALA A 60 -0.95 14.71 -0.79
N SER A 61 -0.28 14.99 -1.91
CA SER A 61 0.01 16.37 -2.32
C SER A 61 -1.25 17.20 -2.60
N VAL A 62 -2.31 16.58 -3.13
CA VAL A 62 -3.60 17.26 -3.42
C VAL A 62 -4.31 17.68 -2.12
N ILE A 63 -4.14 16.92 -1.04
CA ILE A 63 -4.77 17.20 0.26
C ILE A 63 -3.83 17.92 1.24
N GLY A 64 -2.70 18.46 0.76
CA GLY A 64 -1.75 19.22 1.56
C GLY A 64 -0.90 18.37 2.53
N LYS A 65 -0.75 17.07 2.26
CA LYS A 65 0.13 16.16 3.03
C LYS A 65 1.42 15.85 2.27
N GLU A 66 2.49 15.60 3.03
CA GLU A 66 3.79 15.19 2.52
C GLU A 66 4.04 13.71 2.83
N VAL A 67 4.51 12.95 1.84
CA VAL A 67 4.93 11.55 2.01
C VAL A 67 6.43 11.50 1.83
N ARG A 68 7.14 11.09 2.89
CA ARG A 68 8.59 11.01 2.94
C ARG A 68 9.06 9.71 2.30
#